data_AF-A0A1Y3MRD3-F1
#
_entry.id   AF-A0A1Y3MRD3-F1
#
_cell.length_a   1.000
_cell.length_b   1.000
_cell.length_c   1.000
_cell.angle_alpha   90.00
_cell.angle_beta   90.00
_cell.angle_gamma   90.00
#
_symmetry.space_group_name_H-M   'P 1'
#
loop_
_entity.id
_entity.type
_entity.pdbx_description
1 polymer ?
#
loop_
_entity_poly.entity_id
_entity_poly.type
_entity_poly.pdbx_seq_one_letter_code
_entity_poly.pdbx_strand_id
1 'polypeptide(L)'
;MKRSVNSLIKMIVFFVLSFILIYYYKQENEDTKLVSKFQQQYQDTLNNYQQKFSLISDDDRITCEEYNEILKSNKPHILIDVRPPEAFQIGSLPNAINIPKVELLSNIERIKELLNKKAEENNTNEVPC
;
A
#
# COMPACT_ATOMS: atom_id res chain seq x y z
N MET A 1 21.86 49.70 -50.93
CA MET A 1 21.02 48.48 -50.83
C MET A 1 21.44 47.58 -49.65
N LYS A 2 21.50 48.09 -48.40
CA LYS A 2 21.94 47.34 -47.19
C LYS A 2 20.87 47.25 -46.07
N ARG A 3 19.64 47.72 -46.33
CA ARG A 3 18.53 47.71 -45.36
C ARG A 3 17.76 46.37 -45.27
N SER A 4 18.10 45.37 -46.09
CA SER A 4 17.36 44.10 -46.19
C SER A 4 17.93 42.98 -45.31
N VAL A 5 19.27 42.84 -45.23
CA VAL A 5 19.92 41.75 -44.48
C VAL A 5 19.75 41.85 -42.97
N ASN A 6 19.85 43.05 -42.39
CA ASN A 6 19.67 43.24 -40.94
C ASN A 6 18.22 43.00 -40.50
N SER A 7 17.26 43.25 -41.40
CA SER A 7 15.85 42.94 -41.12
C SER A 7 15.58 41.45 -41.16
N LEU A 8 16.20 40.74 -42.10
CA LEU A 8 16.13 39.28 -42.19
C LEU A 8 16.79 38.61 -40.97
N ILE A 9 17.96 39.09 -40.56
CA ILE A 9 18.66 38.60 -39.36
C ILE A 9 17.80 38.81 -38.11
N LYS A 10 17.20 39.99 -37.94
CA LYS A 10 16.29 40.26 -36.81
C LYS A 10 15.06 39.34 -36.81
N MET A 11 14.50 39.06 -37.98
CA MET A 11 13.37 38.15 -38.12
C MET A 11 13.76 36.72 -37.74
N ILE A 12 14.92 36.24 -38.20
CA ILE A 12 15.44 34.91 -37.85
C ILE A 12 15.69 34.81 -36.34
N VAL A 13 16.34 35.81 -35.73
CA VAL A 13 16.60 35.84 -34.28
C VAL A 13 15.30 35.83 -33.48
N PHE A 14 14.29 36.59 -33.90
CA PHE A 14 12.98 36.60 -33.26
C PHE A 14 12.30 35.23 -33.31
N PHE A 15 12.34 34.55 -34.46
CA PHE A 15 11.78 33.20 -34.59
C PHE A 15 12.53 32.20 -33.71
N VAL A 16 13.86 32.20 -33.70
CA VAL A 16 14.66 31.30 -32.87
C VAL A 16 14.39 31.51 -31.38
N LEU A 17 14.34 32.76 -30.91
CA LEU A 17 14.00 33.08 -29.51
C LEU A 17 12.59 32.63 -29.13
N SER A 18 11.61 32.81 -30.02
CA SER A 18 10.24 32.34 -29.82
C SER A 18 10.15 30.83 -29.69
N PHE A 19 10.80 30.08 -30.60
CA PHE A 19 10.82 28.61 -30.53
C PHE A 19 11.47 28.10 -29.25
N ILE A 20 12.57 28.73 -28.82
CA ILE A 20 13.24 28.42 -27.54
C ILE A 20 12.27 28.68 -26.38
N LEU A 21 11.59 29.83 -26.35
CA LEU A 21 10.64 30.18 -25.29
C LEU A 21 9.44 29.21 -25.24
N ILE A 22 8.88 28.84 -26.39
CA ILE A 22 7.79 27.86 -26.50
C ILE A 22 8.24 26.49 -26.01
N TYR A 23 9.46 26.06 -26.35
CA TYR A 23 10.02 24.80 -25.87
C TYR A 23 10.16 24.77 -24.35
N TYR A 24 10.75 25.83 -23.76
CA TYR A 24 10.88 25.95 -22.30
C TYR A 24 9.52 25.96 -21.60
N TYR A 25 8.54 26.71 -22.13
CA TYR A 25 7.18 26.75 -21.58
C TYR A 25 6.50 25.38 -21.64
N LYS A 26 6.70 24.61 -22.72
CA LYS A 26 6.13 23.26 -22.84
C LYS A 26 6.75 22.28 -21.84
N GLN A 27 8.06 22.38 -21.58
CA GLN A 27 8.77 21.48 -20.66
C GLN A 27 8.31 21.67 -19.20
N GLU A 28 8.17 22.91 -18.72
CA GLU A 28 7.67 23.22 -17.36
C GLU A 28 6.24 22.69 -17.13
N ASN A 29 5.40 22.67 -18.17
CA ASN A 29 4.05 22.10 -18.10
C ASN A 29 4.04 20.57 -18.02
N GLU A 30 5.01 19.87 -18.63
CA GLU A 30 5.11 18.40 -18.57
C GLU A 30 5.48 17.92 -17.16
N ASP A 31 6.42 18.61 -16.48
CA ASP A 31 6.79 18.31 -15.09
C ASP A 31 5.61 18.55 -14.14
N THR A 32 4.86 19.64 -14.32
CA THR A 32 3.65 19.92 -13.54
C THR A 32 2.56 18.84 -13.74
N LYS A 33 2.41 18.35 -14.97
CA LYS A 33 1.49 17.26 -15.31
C LYS A 33 1.92 15.92 -14.69
N LEU A 34 3.23 15.67 -14.60
CA LEU A 34 3.76 14.48 -13.94
C LEU A 34 3.50 14.51 -12.43
N VAL A 35 3.75 15.65 -11.76
CA VAL A 35 3.50 15.84 -10.32
C VAL A 35 2.02 15.65 -9.98
N SER A 36 1.13 16.27 -10.74
CA SER A 36 -0.33 16.12 -10.56
C SER A 36 -0.79 14.68 -10.77
N LYS A 37 -0.22 13.94 -11.74
CA LYS A 37 -0.51 12.51 -11.93
C LYS A 37 -0.10 11.67 -10.72
N PHE A 38 1.10 11.90 -10.16
CA PHE A 38 1.54 11.19 -8.96
C PHE A 38 0.66 11.51 -7.75
N GLN A 39 0.28 12.78 -7.56
CA GLN A 39 -0.63 13.19 -6.50
C GLN A 39 -1.99 12.50 -6.63
N GLN A 40 -2.57 12.50 -7.83
CA GLN A 40 -3.84 11.82 -8.08
C GLN A 40 -3.75 10.32 -7.76
N GLN A 41 -2.70 9.64 -8.23
CA GLN A 41 -2.49 8.22 -7.96
C GLN A 41 -2.39 7.92 -6.45
N TYR A 42 -1.73 8.80 -5.68
CA TYR A 42 -1.64 8.67 -4.23
C TYR A 42 -3.03 8.80 -3.58
N GLN A 43 -3.82 9.80 -3.98
CA GLN A 43 -5.19 9.99 -3.47
C GLN A 43 -6.09 8.80 -3.82
N ASP A 44 -6.02 8.29 -5.05
CA ASP A 44 -6.80 7.12 -5.48
C ASP A 44 -6.44 5.88 -4.66
N THR A 45 -5.16 5.73 -4.33
CA THR A 45 -4.67 4.63 -3.48
C THR A 45 -5.23 4.76 -2.06
N LEU A 46 -5.19 5.95 -1.46
CA LEU A 46 -5.76 6.20 -0.12
C LEU A 46 -7.27 5.95 -0.09
N ASN A 47 -8.00 6.42 -1.09
CA ASN A 47 -9.45 6.21 -1.21
C ASN A 47 -9.79 4.72 -1.32
N ASN A 48 -9.03 3.96 -2.11
CA ASN A 48 -9.19 2.51 -2.22
C ASN A 48 -8.93 1.83 -0.85
N TYR A 49 -7.87 2.22 -0.14
CA TYR A 49 -7.64 1.71 1.22
C TYR A 49 -8.81 2.05 2.15
N GLN A 50 -9.29 3.28 2.19
CA GLN A 50 -10.43 3.66 3.04
C GLN A 50 -11.69 2.88 2.69
N GLN A 51 -12.01 2.75 1.40
CA GLN A 51 -13.14 1.96 0.94
C GLN A 51 -12.98 0.49 1.37
N LYS A 52 -11.81 -0.10 1.17
CA LYS A 52 -11.54 -1.49 1.58
C LYS A 52 -11.62 -1.65 3.09
N PHE A 53 -11.19 -0.66 3.86
CA PHE A 53 -11.32 -0.66 5.31
C PHE A 53 -12.80 -0.61 5.72
N SER A 54 -13.66 0.12 5.02
CA SER A 54 -15.11 0.12 5.29
C SER A 54 -15.82 -1.21 5.00
N LEU A 55 -15.17 -2.15 4.30
CA LEU A 55 -15.74 -3.49 4.01
C LEU A 55 -15.58 -4.48 5.18
N ILE A 56 -14.72 -4.18 6.16
CA ILE A 56 -14.46 -5.04 7.31
C ILE A 56 -15.03 -4.33 8.53
N SER A 57 -15.97 -4.99 9.23
CA SER A 57 -16.60 -4.44 10.44
C SER A 57 -15.54 -4.10 11.49
N ASP A 58 -15.85 -3.14 12.37
CA ASP A 58 -15.02 -2.87 13.54
C ASP A 58 -14.91 -4.10 14.45
N ASP A 59 -15.94 -4.95 14.47
CA ASP A 59 -15.96 -6.22 15.23
C ASP A 59 -14.98 -7.28 14.69
N ASP A 60 -14.58 -7.19 13.41
CA ASP A 60 -13.62 -8.11 12.78
C ASP A 60 -12.17 -7.64 12.92
N ARG A 61 -11.94 -6.59 13.73
CA ARG A 61 -10.64 -5.94 13.91
C ARG A 61 -10.23 -5.99 15.37
N ILE A 62 -8.92 -5.85 15.57
CA ILE A 62 -8.34 -5.73 16.89
C ILE A 62 -7.18 -4.74 16.85
N THR A 63 -7.08 -3.90 17.87
CA THR A 63 -5.97 -2.97 18.08
C THR A 63 -4.75 -3.68 18.66
N CYS A 64 -3.60 -3.00 18.65
CA CYS A 64 -2.37 -3.56 19.24
C CYS A 64 -2.52 -3.74 20.77
N GLU A 65 -3.19 -2.80 21.41
CA GLU A 65 -3.46 -2.78 22.85
C GLU A 65 -4.37 -3.96 23.24
N GLU A 66 -5.48 -4.16 22.52
CA GLU A 66 -6.39 -5.29 22.76
C GLU A 66 -5.70 -6.63 22.52
N TYR A 67 -4.90 -6.76 21.47
CA TYR A 67 -4.16 -8.00 21.21
C TYR A 67 -3.12 -8.27 22.31
N ASN A 68 -2.46 -7.24 22.82
CA ASN A 68 -1.53 -7.39 23.94
C ASN A 68 -2.24 -7.86 25.22
N GLU A 69 -3.48 -7.43 25.47
CA GLU A 69 -4.30 -7.94 26.58
C GLU A 69 -4.71 -9.41 26.36
N ILE A 70 -5.00 -9.83 25.12
CA ILE A 70 -5.20 -11.26 24.78
C ILE A 70 -3.96 -12.09 25.13
N LEU A 71 -2.75 -11.58 24.82
CA LEU A 71 -1.49 -12.25 25.15
C LEU A 71 -1.31 -12.37 26.68
N LYS A 72 -1.56 -11.28 27.43
CA LYS A 72 -1.42 -11.27 28.90
C LYS A 72 -2.44 -12.15 29.61
N SER A 73 -3.68 -12.17 29.11
CA SER A 73 -4.76 -13.03 29.63
C SER A 73 -4.61 -14.49 29.23
N ASN A 74 -3.62 -14.80 28.38
CA ASN A 74 -3.39 -16.13 27.83
C ASN A 74 -4.66 -16.73 27.18
N LYS A 75 -5.49 -15.85 26.59
CA LYS A 75 -6.73 -16.29 25.94
C LYS A 75 -6.37 -17.19 24.74
N PRO A 76 -7.06 -18.33 24.54
CA PRO A 76 -6.77 -19.24 23.44
C PRO A 76 -6.95 -18.54 22.09
N HIS A 77 -5.90 -18.49 21.28
CA HIS A 77 -5.95 -17.94 19.93
C HIS A 77 -4.79 -18.48 19.07
N ILE A 78 -4.93 -18.31 17.76
CA ILE A 78 -3.83 -18.48 16.81
C ILE A 78 -3.51 -17.11 16.19
N LEU A 79 -2.23 -16.88 15.90
CA LEU A 79 -1.78 -15.67 15.19
C LEU A 79 -1.24 -16.10 13.83
N ILE A 80 -1.85 -15.60 12.75
CA ILE A 80 -1.43 -15.88 11.38
C ILE A 80 -0.75 -14.64 10.79
N ASP A 81 0.52 -14.80 10.39
CA ASP A 81 1.25 -13.77 9.68
C ASP A 81 1.19 -14.04 8.17
N VAL A 82 0.55 -13.13 7.44
CA VAL A 82 0.26 -13.28 6.00
C VAL A 82 1.34 -12.70 5.09
N ARG A 83 2.46 -12.25 5.65
CA ARG A 83 3.60 -11.69 4.90
C ARG A 83 4.39 -12.79 4.17
N PRO A 84 5.25 -12.40 3.19
CA PRO A 84 6.19 -13.32 2.58
C PRO A 84 7.12 -13.97 3.62
N PRO A 85 7.57 -15.21 3.40
CA PRO A 85 8.42 -15.94 4.36
C PRO A 85 9.71 -15.22 4.72
N GLU A 86 10.28 -14.45 3.78
CA GLU A 86 11.52 -13.70 4.00
C GLU A 86 11.31 -12.60 5.05
N ALA A 87 10.18 -11.88 4.98
CA ALA A 87 9.85 -10.84 5.94
C ALA A 87 9.51 -11.42 7.33
N PHE A 88 8.89 -12.61 7.35
CA PHE A 88 8.61 -13.33 8.59
C PHE A 88 9.90 -13.74 9.30
N GLN A 89 10.90 -14.24 8.55
CA GLN A 89 12.20 -14.66 9.09
C GLN A 89 13.03 -13.50 9.66
N ILE A 90 12.92 -12.30 9.07
CA ILE A 90 13.60 -11.10 9.59
C ILE A 90 13.08 -10.73 10.98
N GLY A 91 11.78 -10.88 11.21
CA GLY A 91 11.17 -10.60 12.50
C GLY A 91 9.67 -10.86 12.48
N SER A 92 9.20 -11.60 13.48
CA SER A 92 7.80 -11.95 13.67
C SER A 92 7.42 -11.85 15.14
N LEU A 93 6.12 -11.71 15.42
CA LEU A 93 5.63 -11.85 16.78
C LEU A 93 5.82 -13.29 17.27
N PRO A 94 6.06 -13.50 18.57
CA PRO A 94 6.12 -14.84 19.15
C PRO A 94 4.84 -15.63 18.86
N ASN A 95 4.97 -16.93 18.62
CA ASN A 95 3.86 -17.86 18.34
C ASN A 95 3.06 -17.57 17.06
N ALA A 96 3.50 -16.61 16.23
CA ALA A 96 2.93 -16.40 14.91
C ALA A 96 3.23 -17.59 13.98
N ILE A 97 2.26 -17.94 13.14
CA ILE A 97 2.39 -18.97 12.11
C ILE A 97 2.36 -18.24 10.76
N ASN A 98 3.42 -18.40 9.97
CA ASN A 98 3.45 -17.80 8.64
C ASN A 98 2.58 -18.61 7.66
N ILE A 99 1.56 -17.96 7.10
CA ILE A 99 0.77 -18.46 5.98
C ILE A 99 0.65 -17.29 5.01
N PRO A 100 1.54 -17.19 4.00
CA PRO A 100 1.53 -16.08 3.06
C PRO A 100 0.15 -15.88 2.45
N LYS A 101 -0.22 -14.62 2.21
CA LYS A 101 -1.56 -14.26 1.73
C LYS A 101 -2.02 -15.07 0.50
N VAL A 102 -1.09 -15.39 -0.40
CA VAL A 102 -1.35 -16.17 -1.63
C VAL A 102 -1.71 -17.63 -1.36
N GLU A 103 -1.35 -18.14 -0.19
CA GLU A 103 -1.56 -19.53 0.25
C GLU A 103 -2.72 -19.68 1.23
N LEU A 104 -3.38 -18.58 1.64
CA LEU A 104 -4.46 -18.64 2.64
C LEU A 104 -5.59 -19.57 2.22
N LEU A 105 -6.03 -19.48 0.97
CA LEU A 105 -7.14 -20.29 0.45
C LEU A 105 -6.81 -21.79 0.42
N SER A 106 -5.59 -22.14 0.03
CA SER A 106 -5.13 -23.54 0.03
C SER A 106 -4.87 -24.10 1.43
N ASN A 107 -4.74 -23.23 2.44
CA ASN A 107 -4.48 -23.61 3.83
C ASN A 107 -5.73 -23.50 4.74
N ILE A 108 -6.94 -23.31 4.20
CA ILE A 108 -8.16 -23.17 5.02
C ILE A 108 -8.35 -24.35 5.99
N GLU A 109 -8.20 -25.58 5.52
CA GLU A 109 -8.36 -26.77 6.37
C GLU A 109 -7.30 -26.83 7.46
N ARG A 110 -6.05 -26.52 7.13
CA ARG A 110 -4.96 -26.40 8.12
C ARG A 110 -5.26 -25.34 9.17
N ILE A 111 -5.83 -24.19 8.78
CA ILE A 111 -6.20 -23.13 9.74
C ILE A 111 -7.30 -23.63 10.68
N LYS A 112 -8.31 -24.34 10.18
CA LYS A 112 -9.35 -24.96 11.01
C LYS A 112 -8.78 -25.97 11.99
N GLU A 113 -7.87 -26.83 11.55
CA GLU A 113 -7.18 -27.80 12.42
C GLU A 113 -6.38 -27.09 13.53
N LEU A 114 -5.66 -26.02 13.20
CA LEU A 114 -4.92 -25.22 14.17
C LEU A 114 -5.84 -24.57 15.21
N LEU A 115 -7.00 -24.05 14.78
CA LEU A 115 -8.02 -23.51 15.69
C LEU A 115 -8.56 -24.58 16.63
N ASN A 116 -8.94 -25.75 16.10
CA ASN A 116 -9.46 -26.87 16.90
C ASN A 116 -8.42 -27.34 17.93
N LYS A 117 -7.17 -27.54 17.50
CA LYS A 117 -6.07 -27.93 18.39
C LYS A 117 -5.86 -26.90 19.50
N LYS A 118 -5.90 -25.59 19.16
CA LYS A 118 -5.77 -24.53 20.17
C LYS A 118 -6.94 -24.52 21.14
N ALA A 119 -8.16 -24.80 20.68
CA ALA A 119 -9.32 -24.94 21.55
C ALA A 119 -9.19 -26.17 22.46
N GLU A 120 -8.72 -27.31 21.96
CA GLU A 120 -8.47 -28.53 22.74
C GLU A 120 -7.38 -28.35 23.80
N GLU A 121 -6.28 -27.66 23.46
CA GLU A 121 -5.24 -27.28 24.42
C GLU A 121 -5.77 -26.44 25.59
N ASN A 122 -6.93 -25.79 25.43
CA ASN A 122 -7.51 -24.87 26.40
C ASN A 122 -8.87 -25.33 26.99
N ASN A 123 -9.41 -26.48 26.58
CA ASN A 123 -10.62 -27.07 27.17
C ASN A 123 -10.25 -27.94 28.38
N THR A 124 -10.63 -27.71 29.64
CA THR A 124 -11.60 -26.77 30.27
C THR A 124 -12.73 -26.25 29.37
N ASN A 125 -13.67 -27.16 29.10
CA ASN A 125 -14.97 -27.05 28.42
C ASN A 125 -15.65 -25.67 28.22
N GLU A 126 -15.10 -24.73 27.45
CA GLU A 126 -15.89 -23.62 26.88
C GLU A 126 -15.41 -23.26 25.47
N VAL A 127 -16.35 -23.30 24.52
CA VAL A 127 -16.17 -22.85 23.13
C VAL A 127 -16.34 -21.33 23.13
N PRO A 128 -15.30 -20.53 22.81
CA PRO A 128 -15.48 -19.10 22.65
C PRO A 128 -16.27 -18.86 21.36
N CYS A 129 -17.33 -18.06 21.51
CA CYS A 129 -18.22 -17.58 20.45
C CYS A 129 -17.46 -16.93 19.30
#